data_AF-A0A368H758-F1
#
_entry.id   AF-A0A368H758-F1
#
_cell.length_a   1.000
_cell.length_b   1.000
_cell.length_c   1.000
_cell.angle_alpha   90.00
_cell.angle_beta   90.00
_cell.angle_gamma   90.00
#
_symmetry.space_group_name_H-M   'P 1'
#
loop_
_entity.id
_entity.type
_entity.pdbx_description
1 polymer ?
#
loop_
_entity_poly.entity_id
_entity_poly.type
_entity_poly.pdbx_seq_one_letter_code
_entity_poly.pdbx_strand_id
1 'polypeptide(L)' 'MAQTGFRILMCRPKYYRVFYAINHWMSVDNPADVKKAVRQWEILKEKIEMCGAKVVVMELDEVVDF' A
#
# COMPACT_ATOMS: atom_id res chain seq x y z
N MET A 1 -20.78 -19.91 -1.67
CA MET A 1 -19.68 -20.67 -1.06
C MET A 1 -18.65 -19.66 -0.58
N ALA A 2 -18.34 -19.61 0.72
CA ALA A 2 -17.36 -18.66 1.24
C ALA A 2 -15.96 -19.08 0.77
N GLN A 3 -15.25 -18.19 0.07
CA GLN A 3 -13.88 -18.44 -0.39
C GLN A 3 -12.97 -18.57 0.84
N THR A 4 -12.64 -19.80 1.23
CA THR A 4 -11.68 -20.10 2.31
C THR A 4 -10.26 -19.84 1.80
N GLY A 5 -9.81 -18.58 1.88
CA GLY A 5 -8.45 -18.16 1.53
C GLY A 5 -7.93 -17.13 2.54
N PHE A 6 -6.61 -17.03 2.70
CA PHE A 6 -5.98 -16.03 3.57
C PHE A 6 -6.43 -14.61 3.18
N ARG A 7 -6.79 -13.78 4.16
CA ARG A 7 -7.16 -12.38 3.92
C ARG A 7 -6.02 -11.48 4.35
N ILE A 8 -5.55 -10.63 3.45
CA ILE A 8 -4.45 -9.69 3.70
C ILE A 8 -4.96 -8.27 3.50
N LEU A 9 -4.79 -7.42 4.51
CA LEU A 9 -5.12 -5.99 4.42
C LEU A 9 -3.96 -5.24 3.77
N MET A 10 -4.26 -4.40 2.79
CA MET A 10 -3.31 -3.47 2.17
C MET A 10 -3.93 -2.07 2.14
N CYS A 11 -3.08 -1.04 2.17
CA CYS A 11 -3.49 0.37 1.99
C CYS A 11 -2.87 0.89 0.69
N ARG A 12 -3.66 1.59 -0.13
CA ARG A 12 -3.17 2.17 -1.38
C ARG A 12 -2.21 3.34 -1.06
N PRO A 13 -1.01 3.40 -1.67
CA PRO A 13 0.00 4.42 -1.35
C PRO A 13 -0.29 5.79 -2.00
N LYS A 14 -1.54 6.25 -1.97
CA LYS A 14 -2.00 7.51 -2.62
C LYS A 14 -1.17 8.72 -2.17
N TYR A 15 -0.91 8.82 -0.87
CA TYR A 15 -0.13 9.91 -0.26
C TYR A 15 1.23 9.45 0.29
N TYR A 16 1.71 8.25 -0.10
CA TYR A 16 2.97 7.72 0.42
C TYR A 16 4.17 8.57 -0.01
N ARG A 17 4.95 9.05 0.96
CA ARG A 17 6.12 9.91 0.78
C ARG A 17 7.08 9.74 1.97
N VAL A 18 8.35 10.06 1.77
CA VAL A 18 9.36 10.15 2.84
C VAL A 18 9.57 11.63 3.15
N PHE A 19 8.77 12.20 4.07
CA PHE A 19 8.86 13.60 4.47
C PHE A 19 9.48 13.81 5.87
N TYR A 20 9.77 12.71 6.55
CA TYR A 20 10.43 12.70 7.85
C TYR A 20 11.28 11.42 7.97
N ALA A 21 12.18 11.38 8.93
CA ALA A 21 13.02 10.23 9.23
C ALA A 21 12.81 9.78 10.67
N ILE A 22 12.12 8.66 10.84
CA ILE A 22 11.87 8.02 12.15
C ILE A 22 12.56 6.67 12.29
N ASN A 23 13.21 6.20 11.23
CA ASN A 23 14.04 5.00 11.23
C ASN A 23 15.23 5.20 10.28
N HIS A 24 16.24 4.33 10.40
CA HIS A 24 17.54 4.48 9.73
C HIS A 24 17.52 4.25 8.20
N TRP A 25 16.41 3.78 7.62
CA TRP A 25 16.27 3.64 6.16
C TRP A 25 15.74 4.91 5.51
N MET A 26 15.08 5.78 6.27
CA MET A 26 14.48 7.00 5.77
C MET A 26 15.53 8.11 5.63
N SER A 27 15.55 8.76 4.46
CA SER A 27 16.26 10.01 4.24
C SER A 27 15.35 10.97 3.50
N VAL A 28 15.16 12.16 4.07
CA VAL A 28 14.34 13.23 3.46
C VAL A 28 14.99 13.79 2.19
N ASP A 29 16.31 13.67 2.06
CA ASP A 29 17.07 14.08 0.88
C ASP A 29 16.96 13.06 -0.28
N ASN A 30 16.36 11.90 -0.03
CA ASN A 30 16.12 10.86 -1.02
C ASN A 30 14.61 10.52 -1.08
N PRO A 31 13.78 11.38 -1.71
CA PRO A 31 12.34 11.20 -1.74
C PRO A 31 11.93 9.96 -2.56
N ALA A 32 10.81 9.35 -2.17
CA ALA A 32 10.24 8.24 -2.91
C ALA A 32 9.68 8.68 -4.27
N ASP A 33 9.97 7.90 -5.32
CA ASP A 33 9.25 8.02 -6.60
C ASP A 33 7.84 7.45 -6.44
N VAL A 34 6.87 8.36 -6.51
CA VAL A 34 5.43 8.09 -6.31
C VAL A 34 4.88 7.13 -7.35
N LYS A 35 5.23 7.34 -8.62
CA LYS A 35 4.69 6.52 -9.72
C LYS A 35 5.25 5.10 -9.60
N LYS A 36 6.54 5.00 -9.31
CA LYS A 36 7.19 3.71 -9.06
C LYS A 36 6.61 3.00 -7.84
N ALA A 37 6.36 3.72 -6.74
CA ALA A 37 5.76 3.15 -5.53
C ALA A 37 4.35 2.58 -5.78
N VAL A 38 3.50 3.32 -6.51
CA VAL A 38 2.17 2.82 -6.91
C VAL A 38 2.30 1.57 -7.77
N ARG A 39 3.20 1.58 -8.76
CA ARG A 39 3.41 0.41 -9.64
C ARG A 39 3.92 -0.81 -8.86
N GLN A 40 4.86 -0.62 -7.94
CA GLN A 40 5.38 -1.68 -7.08
C GLN A 40 4.28 -2.28 -6.19
N TRP A 41 3.42 -1.42 -5.63
CA TRP A 41 2.28 -1.86 -4.83
C TRP A 41 1.25 -2.67 -5.63
N GLU A 42 0.93 -2.23 -6.86
CA GLU A 42 0.00 -2.96 -7.75
C GLU A 42 0.53 -4.36 -8.07
N ILE A 43 1.83 -4.46 -8.38
CA ILE A 43 2.48 -5.75 -8.64
C ILE A 43 2.43 -6.63 -7.39
N LEU A 44 2.73 -6.09 -6.21
CA LEU A 44 2.68 -6.86 -4.96
C LEU A 44 1.26 -7.39 -4.70
N LYS A 45 0.23 -6.55 -4.84
CA LYS A 45 -1.16 -6.95 -4.69
C LYS A 45 -1.51 -8.08 -5.66
N GLU A 46 -1.19 -7.93 -6.94
CA GLU A 46 -1.44 -8.94 -7.97
C GLU A 46 -0.77 -10.28 -7.60
N LYS A 47 0.49 -10.27 -7.18
CA LYS A 47 1.21 -11.50 -6.82
C LYS A 47 0.65 -12.17 -5.58
N ILE A 48 0.25 -11.41 -4.57
CA ILE A 48 -0.44 -11.94 -3.39
C ILE A 48 -1.75 -12.65 -3.80
N GLU A 49 -2.53 -12.02 -4.69
CA GLU A 49 -3.78 -12.59 -5.19
C GLU A 49 -3.56 -13.85 -6.04
N MET A 50 -2.52 -13.86 -6.89
CA MET A 50 -2.12 -15.04 -7.66
C MET A 50 -1.71 -16.23 -6.76
N CYS A 51 -1.18 -15.97 -5.56
CA CYS A 51 -0.88 -17.01 -4.59
C CYS A 51 -2.12 -17.54 -3.83
N GLY A 52 -3.33 -17.05 -4.14
CA GLY A 52 -4.59 -17.54 -3.58
C GLY A 52 -5.09 -16.79 -2.34
N ALA A 53 -4.40 -15.72 -1.91
CA ALA A 53 -4.90 -14.85 -0.86
C ALA A 53 -5.89 -13.81 -1.41
N LYS A 54 -6.87 -13.43 -0.60
CA LYS A 54 -7.74 -12.28 -0.88
C LYS A 54 -7.11 -11.02 -0.31
N VAL A 55 -6.75 -10.08 -1.17
CA VAL A 55 -6.37 -8.74 -0.73
C VAL A 55 -7.64 -7.92 -0.44
N VAL A 56 -7.70 -7.35 0.75
CA VAL A 56 -8.69 -6.35 1.14
C VAL A 56 -7.96 -5.01 1.12
N VAL A 57 -8.43 -4.07 0.29
CA VAL A 57 -7.83 -2.74 0.20
C VAL A 57 -8.60 -1.79 1.11
N MET A 58 -7.89 -1.17 2.05
CA MET A 58 -8.37 0.02 2.75
C MET A 58 -8.06 1.21 1.83
N GLU A 59 -9.13 1.84 1.34
CA GLU A 59 -9.00 3.14 0.71
C GLU A 59 -9.00 4.21 1.80
N LEU A 60 -8.32 5.32 1.53
CA LEU A 60 -8.45 6.50 2.37
C LEU A 60 -9.81 7.12 2.04
N ASP A 61 -10.77 7.02 2.96
CA ASP A 61 -12.03 7.76 2.87
C ASP A 61 -11.70 9.25 2.77
N GLU A 62 -12.44 9.98 1.93
CA GLU A 62 -12.33 11.45 1.90
C GLU A 62 -12.57 11.96 3.32
N VAL A 63 -11.72 12.91 3.74
CA VAL A 63 -11.86 13.57 5.04
C VAL A 63 -13.28 14.11 5.10
N VAL A 64 -14.12 13.50 5.94
CA VAL A 64 -15.39 14.12 6.32
C VAL A 64 -14.97 15.29 7.18
N ASP A 65 -15.17 16.52 6.68
CA ASP A 65 -14.90 17.73 7.45
C ASP A 65 -15.54 17.59 8.84
N PHE A 66 -14.71 17.69 9.89
CA PHE A 66 -15.15 17.74 11.28
C PHE A 66 -15.35 19.19 11.72
#